data_AF-A0A370TI15-F1
#
_entry.id   AF-A0A370TI15-F1
#
_cell.length_a   1.000
_cell.length_b   1.000
_cell.length_c   1.000
_cell.angle_alpha   90.00
_cell.angle_beta   90.00
_cell.angle_gamma   90.00
#
_symmetry.space_group_name_H-M   'P 1'
#
loop_
_entity.id
_entity.type
_entity.pdbx_description
1 polymer ?
#
loop_
_entity_poly.entity_id
_entity_poly.type
_entity_poly.pdbx_seq_one_letter_code
_entity_poly.pdbx_strand_id
1 'polypeptide(L)'
;MAPTKNQNPGNFANRPHDEVEGIARKGGQHSHSGGFAHMDPDKQREIASEGGRASSGKFTPGSQKAREAGAKGGASGRSHYEE
;
A
#
# COMPACT_ATOMS: atom_id res chain seq x y z
N MET A 1 29.14 5.65 -2.26
CA MET A 1 28.35 4.42 -2.03
C MET A 1 28.57 3.48 -3.21
N ALA A 2 29.08 2.28 -2.97
CA ALA A 2 29.23 1.28 -4.03
C ALA A 2 27.84 0.72 -4.42
N PRO A 3 27.52 0.55 -5.72
CA PRO A 3 26.29 -0.11 -6.12
C PRO A 3 26.38 -1.57 -5.67
N THR A 4 25.57 -1.94 -4.67
CA THR A 4 25.42 -3.33 -4.28
C THR A 4 24.76 -4.05 -5.46
N LYS A 5 25.52 -4.86 -6.19
CA LYS A 5 24.98 -5.73 -7.23
C LYS A 5 24.11 -6.77 -6.54
N ASN A 6 22.85 -6.41 -6.29
CA ASN A 6 21.90 -7.22 -5.57
C ASN A 6 21.53 -8.43 -6.44
N GLN A 7 22.02 -9.60 -6.04
CA GLN A 7 21.93 -10.85 -6.80
C GLN A 7 20.53 -11.49 -6.79
N ASN A 8 19.50 -10.81 -6.26
CA ASN A 8 18.13 -11.30 -6.37
C ASN A 8 17.65 -11.21 -7.84
N PRO A 9 17.53 -12.34 -8.57
CA PRO A 9 17.19 -12.32 -9.99
C PRO A 9 15.82 -11.72 -10.29
N GLY A 10 14.94 -11.59 -9.28
CA GLY A 10 13.61 -11.01 -9.41
C GLY A 10 13.50 -9.50 -9.15
N ASN A 11 14.59 -8.79 -8.84
CA ASN A 11 14.56 -7.35 -8.58
C ASN A 11 14.38 -6.52 -9.88
N PHE A 12 13.70 -5.38 -9.80
CA PHE A 12 13.63 -4.35 -10.85
C PHE A 12 15.00 -3.91 -11.37
N ALA A 13 16.03 -3.91 -10.52
CA ALA A 13 17.40 -3.59 -10.94
C ALA A 13 18.00 -4.60 -11.95
N ASN A 14 17.41 -5.80 -12.05
CA ASN A 14 17.80 -6.87 -12.97
C ASN A 14 16.84 -6.98 -14.18
N ARG A 15 15.98 -5.98 -14.40
CA ARG A 15 14.99 -5.94 -15.48
C ARG A 15 15.30 -4.85 -16.51
N PRO A 16 14.88 -5.02 -17.78
CA PRO A 16 15.04 -3.98 -18.80
C PRO A 16 14.22 -2.73 -18.46
N HIS A 17 14.76 -1.56 -18.79
CA HIS A 17 14.15 -0.27 -18.44
C HIS A 17 12.72 -0.12 -18.98
N ASP A 18 12.49 -0.52 -20.23
CA ASP A 18 11.16 -0.43 -20.88
C ASP A 18 10.09 -1.25 -20.14
N GLU A 19 10.48 -2.41 -19.59
CA GLU A 19 9.56 -3.25 -18.81
C GLU A 19 9.22 -2.59 -17.46
N VAL A 20 10.24 -2.06 -16.77
CA VAL A 20 10.05 -1.37 -15.49
C VAL A 20 9.19 -0.11 -15.68
N GLU A 21 9.45 0.65 -16.74
CA GLU A 21 8.68 1.83 -17.12
C GLU A 21 7.22 1.47 -17.44
N GLY A 22 7.00 0.41 -18.21
CA GLY A 22 5.66 -0.12 -18.50
C GLY A 22 4.89 -0.53 -17.24
N ILE A 23 5.55 -1.19 -16.29
CA ILE A 23 4.97 -1.59 -15.00
C ILE A 23 4.63 -0.36 -14.15
N ALA A 24 5.55 0.60 -14.04
CA ALA A 24 5.34 1.82 -13.29
C ALA A 24 4.18 2.65 -13.87
N ARG A 25 4.17 2.83 -15.20
CA ARG A 25 3.10 3.53 -15.92
C ARG A 25 1.75 2.85 -15.70
N LYS A 26 1.68 1.51 -15.82
CA LYS A 26 0.44 0.76 -15.58
C LYS A 26 -0.05 0.95 -14.13
N GLY A 27 0.84 0.88 -13.14
CA GLY A 27 0.50 1.14 -11.74
C GLY A 27 0.00 2.57 -11.49
N GLY A 28 0.63 3.57 -12.12
CA GLY A 28 0.20 4.97 -12.08
C GLY A 28 -1.18 5.18 -12.71
N GLN A 29 -1.45 4.53 -13.86
CA GLN A 29 -2.73 4.64 -14.54
C GLN A 29 -3.92 4.15 -13.70
N HIS A 30 -3.73 3.09 -12.91
CA HIS A 30 -4.75 2.61 -11.97
C HIS A 30 -4.98 3.54 -10.77
N SER A 31 -4.09 4.50 -10.53
CA SER A 31 -4.17 5.44 -9.41
C SER A 31 -4.97 6.71 -9.76
N HIS A 32 -5.24 6.98 -11.04
CA HIS A 32 -5.93 8.20 -11.50
C HIS A 32 -7.45 8.19 -11.33
N SER A 33 -8.08 7.02 -11.17
CA SER A 33 -9.54 6.87 -11.02
C SER A 33 -10.06 7.12 -9.59
N GLY A 34 -9.22 7.67 -8.72
CA GLY A 34 -9.51 7.83 -7.29
C GLY A 34 -9.15 6.56 -6.53
N GLY A 35 -8.06 6.60 -5.77
CA GLY A 35 -7.66 5.50 -4.88
C GLY A 35 -8.65 5.28 -3.72
N PHE A 36 -8.26 4.45 -2.75
CA PHE A 36 -9.09 4.12 -1.59
C PHE A 36 -9.69 5.35 -0.88
N ALA A 37 -8.94 6.46 -0.80
CA ALA A 37 -9.38 7.71 -0.19
C ALA A 37 -10.56 8.41 -0.91
N HIS A 38 -10.74 8.17 -2.21
CA HIS A 38 -11.82 8.77 -3.01
C HIS A 38 -13.03 7.83 -3.16
N MET A 39 -12.98 6.63 -2.59
CA MET A 39 -14.16 5.75 -2.53
C MET A 39 -15.20 6.27 -1.55
N ASP A 40 -16.44 5.81 -1.71
CA ASP A 40 -17.52 6.04 -0.74
C ASP A 40 -17.11 5.57 0.69
N PRO A 41 -17.38 6.36 1.75
CA PRO A 41 -16.99 6.02 3.12
C PRO A 41 -17.52 4.68 3.62
N ASP A 42 -18.74 4.30 3.24
CA ASP A 42 -19.33 3.02 3.64
C ASP A 42 -18.60 1.86 2.96
N LYS A 43 -18.26 2.03 1.69
CA LYS A 43 -17.48 1.04 0.93
C LYS A 43 -16.05 0.91 1.46
N GLN A 44 -15.42 2.01 1.87
CA GLN A 44 -14.11 1.98 2.53
C GLN A 44 -14.16 1.16 3.83
N ARG A 45 -15.20 1.35 4.65
CA ARG A 45 -15.39 0.62 5.91
C ARG A 45 -15.58 -0.89 5.69
N GLU A 46 -16.38 -1.28 4.70
CA GLU A 46 -16.58 -2.69 4.36
C GLU A 46 -15.26 -3.36 3.93
N ILE A 47 -14.50 -2.75 3.01
CA ILE A 47 -13.21 -3.27 2.55
C ILE A 47 -12.20 -3.36 3.70
N ALA A 48 -12.14 -2.34 4.57
CA ALA A 48 -11.29 -2.36 5.75
C ALA A 48 -11.68 -3.48 6.73
N SER A 49 -12.98 -3.73 6.88
CA SER A 49 -13.53 -4.80 7.73
C SER A 49 -13.22 -6.19 7.17
N GLU A 50 -13.32 -6.37 5.85
CA GLU A 50 -12.92 -7.62 5.16
C GLU A 50 -11.43 -7.90 5.33
N GLY A 51 -10.57 -6.89 5.19
CA GLY A 51 -9.13 -7.04 5.44
C GLY A 51 -8.83 -7.47 6.89
N GLY A 52 -9.58 -6.93 7.86
CA GLY A 52 -9.50 -7.35 9.26
C GLY A 52 -9.95 -8.80 9.49
N ARG A 53 -11.01 -9.24 8.81
CA ARG A 53 -11.53 -10.61 8.88
C ARG A 53 -10.61 -11.64 8.21
N ALA A 54 -10.01 -11.29 7.08
CA ALA A 54 -9.08 -12.15 6.35
C ALA A 54 -7.74 -12.34 7.08
N SER A 55 -7.35 -11.40 7.95
CA SER A 55 -6.22 -11.54 8.86
C SER A 55 -6.54 -12.55 9.98
N SER A 56 -6.26 -13.83 9.72
CA SER A 56 -6.47 -14.98 10.62
C SER A 56 -5.65 -14.93 11.93
N GLY A 57 -6.04 -14.05 12.86
CA GLY A 57 -5.70 -14.19 14.28
C GLY A 57 -4.45 -13.48 14.78
N LYS A 58 -3.80 -12.60 14.01
CA LYS A 58 -2.73 -11.72 14.56
C LYS A 58 -3.23 -10.37 15.08
N PHE A 59 -4.48 -10.03 14.79
CA PHE A 59 -5.12 -8.77 15.16
C PHE A 59 -6.38 -9.08 15.96
N THR A 60 -6.23 -9.26 17.26
CA THR A 60 -7.39 -9.29 18.16
C THR A 60 -8.00 -7.89 18.20
N PRO A 61 -9.32 -7.74 17.97
CA PRO A 61 -10.01 -6.47 18.17
C PRO A 61 -9.69 -5.90 19.56
N GLY A 62 -9.32 -4.61 19.63
CA GLY A 62 -8.92 -3.95 20.88
C GLY A 62 -7.47 -4.16 21.32
N SER A 63 -6.69 -5.01 20.65
CA SER A 63 -5.25 -5.11 20.92
C SER A 63 -4.51 -3.84 20.52
N GLN A 64 -3.47 -3.47 21.27
CA GLN A 64 -2.65 -2.31 20.96
C GLN A 64 -2.03 -2.40 19.56
N LYS A 65 -1.57 -3.59 19.17
CA LYS A 65 -1.02 -3.87 17.83
C LYS A 65 -2.05 -3.64 16.73
N ALA A 66 -3.32 -3.96 16.98
CA ALA A 66 -4.41 -3.68 16.04
C ALA A 66 -4.67 -2.19 15.85
N ARG A 67 -4.69 -1.46 16.98
CA ARG A 67 -4.86 -0.02 16.99
C ARG A 67 -3.70 0.71 16.31
N GLU A 68 -2.46 0.28 16.57
CA GLU A 68 -1.25 0.90 16.01
C GLU A 68 -1.15 0.72 14.50
N ALA A 69 -1.45 -0.46 13.95
CA ALA A 69 -1.40 -0.64 12.51
C ALA A 69 -2.60 -0.01 11.78
N GLY A 70 -3.79 0.03 12.40
CA GLY A 70 -4.90 0.83 11.89
C GLY A 70 -4.55 2.32 11.85
N ALA A 71 -3.96 2.84 12.93
CA ALA A 71 -3.49 4.21 13.02
C ALA A 71 -2.37 4.50 12.00
N LYS A 72 -1.39 3.60 11.82
CA LYS A 72 -0.31 3.74 10.84
C LYS A 72 -0.84 3.70 9.39
N GLY A 73 -1.81 2.83 9.12
CA GLY A 73 -2.51 2.76 7.84
C GLY A 73 -3.27 4.04 7.53
N GLY A 74 -4.02 4.58 8.50
CA GLY A 74 -4.75 5.84 8.36
C GLY A 74 -3.86 7.09 8.31
N ALA A 75 -2.74 7.09 9.04
CA ALA A 75 -1.80 8.21 9.06
C ALA A 75 -1.06 8.37 7.72
N SER A 76 -0.81 7.27 7.01
CA SER A 76 -0.18 7.30 5.68
C SER A 76 -1.05 8.00 4.62
N GLY A 77 -2.37 8.12 4.85
CA GLY A 77 -3.30 8.85 3.98
C GLY A 77 -3.42 10.35 4.30
N ARG A 78 -2.91 10.81 5.44
CA ARG A 78 -3.01 12.22 5.89
C ARG A 78 -1.75 13.06 5.63
N SER A 79 -0.73 12.51 4.97
CA SER A 79 0.45 13.29 4.57
C SER A 79 0.21 14.03 3.25
N HIS A 80 -0.77 14.93 3.24
CA HIS A 80 -0.82 16.07 2.32
C HIS A 80 -1.81 17.08 2.91
N TYR A 81 -1.44 18.36 2.85
CA TYR A 81 -2.02 19.53 3.52
C TYR A 81 -1.56 19.77 4.96
N GLU A 82 -0.29 20.14 5.14
CA GLU A 82 0.07 21.36 5.89
C GLU A 82 1.27 22.04 5.18
N GLU A 83 1.26 23.38 5.25
CA GLU A 83 2.02 24.43 4.55
C GLU A 83 3.55 24.38 4.66
#